data_AF-A0A1E7FTP2-F1
#
_entry.id   AF-A0A1E7FTP2-F1
#
_cell.length_a   1.000
_cell.length_b   1.000
_cell.length_c   1.000
_cell.angle_alpha   90.00
_cell.angle_beta   90.00
_cell.angle_gamma   90.00
#
_symmetry.space_group_name_H-M   'P 1'
#
loop_
_entity.id
_entity.type
_entity.pdbx_description
1 polymer ?
#
loop_
_entity_poly.entity_id
_entity_poly.type
_entity_poly.pdbx_seq_one_letter_code
_entity_poly.pdbx_strand_id
1 'polypeptide(L)'
;MDDNNDRSDDDDNDDDHHRQAQEEENDHKAISIIGRKKEFSFRTRNKIDALVEGFLQELGDDVHELLCENMDIYSEDYRGLNNDRDTEAEVEIAVRFFPDVLTRKGGHDCNYYPIQCLTFAWNCLSNVNVKAVAFIPLLARLAVELGSFEEEERGGLLCKNSMNINVLQNLMNSDKGRPENLHHNPREYHEVVDENYFQVLIRLGKLGYLKKKDIQWYGLLNKLCFAQKLYFAKKRFRFLVEWDPNALTQTDECGDLPLHDAVYFIDSSIRQLYQFVFEAGIKHFPKKKGIHLFFHKDRNDDTPFQGACKKFGYKEVMNSIEETLVRYSDTPINTAEALLSAAIDESIHLDCVYFLLRRQPDILQKLPSLASASNILISETKINPNKRKRNDMKNDDDDNGTRMCARLCSIWCHVK
;
A
#
# COMPACT_ATOMS: atom_id res chain seq x y z
N MET A 1 -25.97 3.60 60.35
CA MET A 1 -26.24 2.15 60.26
C MET A 1 -25.10 1.62 59.44
N ASP A 2 -24.05 1.31 60.19
CA ASP A 2 -22.80 0.76 59.73
C ASP A 2 -22.98 -0.75 59.66
N ASP A 3 -22.83 -1.34 58.48
CA ASP A 3 -22.65 -2.77 58.32
C ASP A 3 -21.31 -3.02 57.66
N ASN A 4 -20.35 -3.31 58.52
CA ASN A 4 -19.07 -3.93 58.22
C ASN A 4 -19.32 -5.28 57.54
N ASN A 5 -18.91 -5.39 56.28
CA ASN A 5 -18.76 -6.69 55.62
C ASN A 5 -17.31 -6.79 55.12
N ASP A 6 -16.42 -6.90 56.10
CA ASP A 6 -14.99 -7.16 55.95
C ASP A 6 -14.85 -8.68 55.72
N ARG A 7 -14.99 -9.11 54.47
CA ARG A 7 -14.69 -10.47 54.04
C ARG A 7 -13.28 -10.46 53.46
N SER A 8 -12.38 -11.07 54.23
CA SER A 8 -11.00 -11.34 53.90
C SER A 8 -10.90 -12.32 52.73
N ASP A 9 -10.61 -11.81 51.54
CA ASP A 9 -10.31 -12.57 50.31
C ASP A 9 -8.79 -12.87 50.21
N ASP A 10 -8.20 -13.46 51.26
CA ASP A 10 -6.74 -13.65 51.36
C ASP A 10 -6.24 -15.08 51.06
N ASP A 11 -7.10 -16.02 50.61
CA ASP A 11 -6.75 -17.46 50.50
C ASP A 11 -6.36 -17.96 49.09
N ASP A 12 -6.35 -17.14 48.03
CA ASP A 12 -6.11 -17.63 46.65
C ASP A 12 -4.63 -17.59 46.17
N ASN A 13 -3.69 -17.08 46.97
CA ASN A 13 -2.29 -16.92 46.52
C ASN A 13 -1.41 -18.18 46.66
N ASP A 14 -1.79 -19.17 47.47
CA ASP A 14 -0.93 -20.34 47.73
C ASP A 14 -0.94 -21.36 46.56
N ASP A 15 -2.01 -21.40 45.74
CA ASP A 15 -2.15 -22.37 44.65
C ASP A 15 -1.27 -22.04 43.41
N ASP A 16 -1.04 -20.76 43.11
CA ASP A 16 -0.25 -20.34 41.94
C ASP A 16 1.24 -20.67 42.11
N HIS A 17 1.78 -20.54 43.32
CA HIS A 17 3.17 -20.87 43.61
C HIS A 17 3.46 -22.38 43.45
N HIS A 18 2.53 -23.23 43.88
CA HIS A 18 2.67 -24.68 43.71
C HIS A 18 2.65 -25.09 42.24
N ARG A 19 1.80 -24.45 41.44
CA ARG A 19 1.70 -24.73 40.01
C ARG A 19 2.96 -24.32 39.26
N GLN A 20 3.51 -23.13 39.52
CA GLN A 20 4.74 -22.66 38.88
C GLN A 20 5.93 -23.59 39.19
N ALA A 21 6.10 -24.00 40.44
CA ALA A 21 7.18 -24.91 40.82
C ALA A 21 7.07 -26.28 40.12
N GLN A 22 5.85 -26.78 39.93
CA GLN A 22 5.60 -28.03 39.23
C GLN A 22 5.88 -27.93 37.72
N GLU A 23 5.56 -26.79 37.10
CA GLU A 23 5.88 -26.49 35.70
C GLU A 23 7.41 -26.44 35.50
N GLU A 24 8.15 -25.73 36.35
CA GLU A 24 9.61 -25.67 36.30
C GLU A 24 10.29 -27.04 36.48
N GLU A 25 9.76 -27.89 37.38
CA GLU A 25 10.23 -29.26 37.56
C GLU A 25 10.01 -30.11 36.30
N ASN A 26 8.84 -29.99 35.68
CA ASN A 26 8.50 -30.71 34.45
C ASN A 26 9.42 -30.30 33.29
N ASP A 27 9.71 -29.01 33.15
CA ASP A 27 10.62 -28.48 32.13
C ASP A 27 12.05 -29.00 32.32
N HIS A 28 12.57 -28.95 33.55
CA HIS A 28 13.89 -29.48 33.88
C HIS A 28 14.00 -30.98 33.55
N LYS A 29 12.92 -31.72 33.84
CA LYS A 29 12.86 -33.14 33.54
C LYS A 29 12.82 -33.40 32.03
N ALA A 30 12.04 -32.64 31.27
CA ALA A 30 11.98 -32.73 29.81
C ALA A 30 13.35 -32.43 29.17
N ILE A 31 13.99 -31.33 29.57
CA ILE A 31 15.33 -30.93 29.12
C ILE A 31 16.36 -32.03 29.43
N SER A 32 16.31 -32.60 30.64
CA SER A 32 17.22 -33.68 31.06
C SER A 32 17.04 -34.95 30.22
N ILE A 33 15.79 -35.35 29.96
CA ILE A 33 15.47 -36.52 29.11
C ILE A 33 15.99 -36.30 27.69
N ILE A 34 15.76 -35.12 27.10
CA ILE A 34 16.21 -34.79 25.74
C ILE A 34 17.73 -34.71 25.68
N GLY A 35 18.38 -34.07 26.67
CA GLY A 35 19.84 -33.93 26.74
C GLY A 35 20.57 -35.27 26.86
N ARG A 36 19.97 -36.24 27.56
CA ARG A 36 20.52 -37.60 27.73
C ARG A 36 19.99 -38.62 26.74
N LYS A 37 19.31 -38.19 25.67
CA LYS A 37 18.66 -39.07 24.69
C LYS A 37 19.57 -40.21 24.20
N LYS A 38 20.86 -39.96 23.96
CA LYS A 38 21.82 -40.96 23.44
C LYS A 38 22.09 -42.14 24.41
N GLU A 39 21.83 -41.98 25.71
CA GLU A 39 22.06 -43.00 26.73
C GLU A 39 20.91 -44.02 26.82
N PHE A 40 19.74 -43.69 26.27
CA PHE A 40 18.58 -44.58 26.33
C PHE A 40 18.63 -45.70 25.27
N SER A 41 17.89 -46.78 25.55
CA SER A 41 17.72 -47.90 24.60
C SER A 41 17.22 -47.42 23.23
N PHE A 42 17.54 -48.15 22.16
CA PHE A 42 17.07 -47.80 20.80
C PHE A 42 15.55 -47.61 20.74
N ARG A 43 14.78 -48.51 21.39
CA ARG A 43 13.32 -48.41 21.46
C ARG A 43 12.85 -47.12 22.14
N THR A 44 13.51 -46.70 23.21
CA THR A 44 13.18 -45.47 23.94
C THR A 44 13.55 -44.25 23.12
N ARG A 45 14.72 -44.26 22.46
CA ARG A 45 15.15 -43.16 21.58
C ARG A 45 14.16 -42.86 20.47
N ASN A 46 13.67 -43.89 19.78
CA ASN A 46 12.68 -43.71 18.70
C ASN A 46 11.35 -43.12 19.21
N LYS A 47 10.95 -43.44 20.45
CA LYS A 47 9.75 -42.83 21.05
C LYS A 47 9.98 -41.37 21.41
N ILE A 48 11.13 -41.04 21.97
CA ILE A 48 11.52 -39.64 22.25
C ILE A 48 11.54 -38.86 20.93
N ASP A 49 12.10 -39.43 19.86
CA ASP A 49 12.11 -38.83 18.53
C ASP A 49 10.71 -38.52 18.01
N ALA A 50 9.81 -39.50 18.00
CA ALA A 50 8.44 -39.30 17.53
C ALA A 50 7.68 -38.24 18.36
N LEU A 51 7.90 -38.19 19.68
CA LEU A 51 7.28 -37.18 20.55
C LEU A 51 7.83 -35.78 20.29
N VAL A 52 9.15 -35.66 20.12
CA VAL A 52 9.79 -34.38 19.80
C VAL A 52 9.36 -33.89 18.42
N GLU A 53 9.30 -34.77 17.43
CA GLU A 53 8.83 -34.43 16.07
C GLU A 53 7.36 -33.96 16.10
N GLY A 54 6.48 -34.68 16.79
CA GLY A 54 5.09 -34.28 16.97
C GLY A 54 4.94 -32.93 17.65
N PHE A 55 5.66 -32.71 18.76
CA PHE A 55 5.66 -31.43 19.47
C PHE A 55 6.14 -30.26 18.59
N LEU A 56 7.24 -30.45 17.86
CA LEU A 56 7.77 -29.40 16.96
C LEU A 56 6.81 -29.11 15.81
N GLN A 57 6.15 -30.12 15.28
CA GLN A 57 5.15 -29.94 14.23
C GLN A 57 3.94 -29.17 14.76
N GLU A 58 3.36 -29.58 15.88
CA GLU A 58 2.22 -28.90 16.51
C GLU A 58 2.56 -27.43 16.82
N LEU A 59 3.74 -27.17 17.42
CA LEU A 59 4.15 -25.80 17.72
C LEU A 59 4.40 -24.97 16.44
N GLY A 60 4.94 -25.57 15.38
CA GLY A 60 5.10 -24.91 14.09
C GLY A 60 3.75 -24.60 13.41
N ASP A 61 2.78 -25.50 13.54
CA ASP A 61 1.40 -25.31 13.08
C ASP A 61 0.71 -24.19 13.87
N ASP A 62 0.89 -24.13 15.20
CA ASP A 62 0.37 -23.06 16.06
C ASP A 62 0.98 -21.69 15.70
N VAL A 63 2.28 -21.62 15.44
CA VAL A 63 2.93 -20.39 14.96
C VAL A 63 2.39 -19.98 13.60
N HIS A 64 2.18 -20.93 12.69
CA HIS A 64 1.59 -20.64 11.38
C HIS A 64 0.15 -20.12 11.50
N GLU A 65 -0.67 -20.73 12.38
CA GLU A 65 -2.02 -20.28 12.70
C GLU A 65 -1.99 -18.87 13.29
N LEU A 66 -1.12 -18.59 14.26
CA LEU A 66 -0.94 -17.25 14.85
C LEU A 66 -0.67 -16.16 13.79
N LEU A 67 0.17 -16.47 12.78
CA LEU A 67 0.51 -15.53 11.70
C LEU A 67 -0.59 -15.41 10.64
N CYS A 68 -1.38 -16.46 10.43
CA CYS A 68 -2.45 -16.48 9.43
C CYS A 68 -3.82 -16.12 10.00
N GLU A 69 -3.97 -16.13 11.32
CA GLU A 69 -5.22 -15.87 12.02
C GLU A 69 -5.60 -14.41 11.80
N ASN A 70 -6.71 -14.26 11.10
CA ASN A 70 -7.27 -12.98 10.75
C ASN A 70 -8.80 -13.00 10.87
N MET A 71 -9.38 -14.04 11.49
CA MET A 71 -10.78 -14.05 11.88
C MET A 71 -11.07 -12.97 12.92
N ASP A 72 -12.23 -12.35 12.74
CA ASP A 72 -12.91 -11.51 13.71
C ASP A 72 -11.97 -10.71 14.63
N ILE A 73 -11.24 -9.75 14.06
CA ILE A 73 -10.27 -8.93 14.79
C ILE A 73 -10.88 -8.12 15.96
N TYR A 74 -12.20 -8.13 16.12
CA TYR A 74 -12.96 -7.46 17.18
C TYR A 74 -13.48 -8.42 18.23
N SER A 75 -13.38 -9.72 17.99
CA SER A 75 -13.58 -10.70 19.03
C SER A 75 -12.60 -10.43 20.16
N GLU A 76 -13.11 -10.49 21.39
CA GLU A 76 -12.27 -10.53 22.60
C GLU A 76 -11.31 -11.73 22.55
N ASP A 77 -11.71 -12.79 21.83
CA ASP A 77 -10.94 -14.00 21.60
C ASP A 77 -10.05 -13.95 20.34
N TYR A 78 -9.68 -12.76 19.84
CA TYR A 78 -8.78 -12.66 18.69
C TYR A 78 -7.40 -13.29 19.00
N ARG A 79 -7.12 -14.43 18.34
CA ARG A 79 -5.92 -15.25 18.58
C ARG A 79 -4.71 -14.90 17.72
N GLY A 80 -4.90 -14.13 16.64
CA GLY A 80 -3.82 -13.72 15.75
C GLY A 80 -2.87 -12.70 16.38
N LEU A 81 -1.86 -12.30 15.61
CA LEU A 81 -0.89 -11.28 16.05
C LEU A 81 -1.58 -9.96 16.42
N ASN A 82 -1.19 -9.43 17.59
CA ASN A 82 -1.72 -8.21 18.16
C ASN A 82 -0.58 -7.34 18.69
N ASN A 83 -0.39 -6.16 18.11
CA ASN A 83 0.65 -5.20 18.49
C ASN A 83 0.51 -4.62 19.91
N ASP A 84 -0.64 -4.80 20.57
CA ASP A 84 -0.84 -4.42 21.97
C ASP A 84 -0.39 -5.53 22.95
N ARG A 85 -0.30 -6.78 22.48
CA ARG A 85 0.03 -7.97 23.28
C ARG A 85 1.42 -8.51 22.96
N ASP A 86 1.71 -8.67 21.67
CA ASP A 86 2.87 -9.38 21.15
C ASP A 86 3.99 -8.40 20.81
N THR A 87 5.22 -8.74 21.15
CA THR A 87 6.41 -7.96 20.81
C THR A 87 7.08 -8.45 19.53
N GLU A 88 7.80 -7.57 18.83
CA GLU A 88 8.60 -7.99 17.67
C GLU A 88 9.65 -9.05 18.01
N ALA A 89 10.17 -9.05 19.23
CA ALA A 89 11.18 -10.01 19.68
C ALA A 89 10.58 -11.43 19.82
N GLU A 90 9.40 -11.56 20.41
CA GLU A 90 8.70 -12.85 20.53
C GLU A 90 8.36 -13.42 19.16
N VAL A 91 7.81 -12.59 18.26
CA VAL A 91 7.50 -12.99 16.89
C VAL A 91 8.77 -13.39 16.13
N GLU A 92 9.86 -12.65 16.30
CA GLU A 92 11.16 -13.00 15.70
C GLU A 92 11.70 -14.34 16.19
N ILE A 93 11.63 -14.61 17.51
CA ILE A 93 12.05 -15.89 18.09
C ILE A 93 11.24 -17.04 17.50
N ALA A 94 9.91 -16.91 17.47
CA ALA A 94 9.01 -17.94 16.92
C ALA A 94 9.32 -18.24 15.43
N VAL A 95 9.45 -17.19 14.61
CA VAL A 95 9.74 -17.33 13.18
C VAL A 95 11.13 -17.93 12.93
N ARG A 96 12.16 -17.55 13.71
CA ARG A 96 13.50 -18.13 13.56
C ARG A 96 13.55 -19.60 13.94
N PHE A 97 12.70 -20.02 14.88
CA PHE A 97 12.60 -21.42 15.28
C PHE A 97 11.86 -22.26 14.22
N PHE A 98 10.87 -21.67 13.53
CA PHE A 98 10.09 -22.33 12.47
C PHE A 98 10.09 -21.52 11.17
N PRO A 99 11.21 -21.41 10.43
CA PRO A 99 11.32 -20.52 9.28
C PRO A 99 10.42 -20.90 8.10
N ASP A 100 10.04 -22.18 7.98
CA ASP A 100 9.19 -22.69 6.90
C ASP A 100 7.77 -22.11 6.94
N VAL A 101 7.30 -21.69 8.12
CA VAL A 101 5.96 -21.10 8.30
C VAL A 101 5.76 -19.86 7.43
N LEU A 102 6.82 -19.09 7.14
CA LEU A 102 6.75 -17.89 6.29
C LEU A 102 6.32 -18.19 4.85
N THR A 103 6.63 -19.38 4.35
CA THR A 103 6.34 -19.81 2.97
C THR A 103 5.13 -20.71 2.88
N ARG A 104 4.70 -21.27 4.01
CA ARG A 104 3.51 -22.12 4.11
C ARG A 104 2.28 -21.27 3.85
N LYS A 105 1.59 -21.54 2.75
CA LYS A 105 0.34 -20.85 2.45
C LYS A 105 -0.77 -21.37 3.35
N GLY A 106 -1.59 -20.45 3.82
CA GLY A 106 -2.69 -20.71 4.74
C GLY A 106 -3.82 -19.71 4.56
N GLY A 107 -4.62 -19.59 5.61
CA GLY A 107 -5.85 -18.82 5.59
C GLY A 107 -6.98 -19.58 4.90
N HIS A 108 -8.19 -19.37 5.38
CA HIS A 108 -9.34 -20.09 4.89
C HIS A 108 -9.65 -19.70 3.44
N ASP A 109 -9.66 -20.72 2.58
CA ASP A 109 -10.06 -20.71 1.17
C ASP A 109 -9.19 -19.93 0.17
N CYS A 110 -8.22 -19.14 0.62
CA CYS A 110 -7.55 -18.18 -0.26
C CYS A 110 -6.04 -18.37 -0.46
N ASN A 111 -5.43 -19.36 0.20
CA ASN A 111 -4.04 -19.77 -0.06
C ASN A 111 -3.05 -18.59 0.01
N TYR A 112 -3.14 -17.78 1.07
CA TYR A 112 -2.32 -16.60 1.29
C TYR A 112 -1.01 -16.97 1.98
N TYR A 113 0.05 -16.22 1.69
CA TYR A 113 1.23 -16.23 2.56
C TYR A 113 0.93 -15.52 3.87
N PRO A 114 1.55 -15.90 5.01
CA PRO A 114 1.26 -15.29 6.30
C PRO A 114 1.42 -13.76 6.30
N ILE A 115 2.44 -13.22 5.61
CA ILE A 115 2.62 -11.76 5.48
C ILE A 115 1.44 -11.05 4.79
N GLN A 116 0.71 -11.75 3.91
CA GLN A 116 -0.50 -11.22 3.29
C GLN A 116 -1.67 -11.24 4.27
N CYS A 117 -1.79 -12.26 5.11
CA CYS A 117 -2.84 -12.36 6.15
C CYS A 117 -2.79 -11.19 7.14
N LEU A 118 -1.60 -10.62 7.39
CA LEU A 118 -1.44 -9.45 8.27
C LEU A 118 -2.10 -8.16 7.75
N THR A 119 -2.53 -8.12 6.47
CA THR A 119 -3.11 -6.91 5.86
C THR A 119 -4.62 -6.82 5.93
N PHE A 120 -5.35 -7.90 6.24
CA PHE A 120 -6.81 -7.87 6.24
C PHE A 120 -7.40 -8.86 7.24
N ALA A 121 -8.62 -8.56 7.71
CA ALA A 121 -9.41 -9.48 8.51
C ALA A 121 -10.33 -10.32 7.61
N TRP A 122 -10.50 -11.59 7.93
CA TRP A 122 -11.34 -12.53 7.19
C TRP A 122 -12.83 -12.14 7.30
N ASN A 123 -13.63 -12.65 6.36
CA ASN A 123 -14.99 -12.27 5.94
C ASN A 123 -15.16 -11.13 4.94
N CYS A 124 -14.19 -10.24 4.72
CA CYS A 124 -14.23 -9.30 3.60
C CYS A 124 -12.82 -8.83 3.25
N LEU A 125 -12.45 -8.86 1.98
CA LEU A 125 -11.24 -8.18 1.45
C LEU A 125 -11.21 -6.66 1.73
N SER A 126 -12.28 -6.12 2.30
CA SER A 126 -12.36 -4.76 2.76
C SER A 126 -11.88 -4.54 4.19
N ASN A 127 -11.87 -5.54 5.07
CA ASN A 127 -11.54 -5.30 6.48
C ASN A 127 -10.03 -5.29 6.67
N VAL A 128 -9.51 -4.28 7.35
CA VAL A 128 -8.07 -4.10 7.58
C VAL A 128 -7.66 -4.67 8.94
N ASN A 129 -6.58 -5.45 9.01
CA ASN A 129 -6.08 -5.99 10.28
C ASN A 129 -5.15 -4.98 10.96
N VAL A 130 -5.71 -4.01 11.68
CA VAL A 130 -4.94 -2.95 12.36
C VAL A 130 -4.05 -3.47 13.48
N LYS A 131 -4.38 -4.62 14.08
CA LYS A 131 -3.66 -5.26 15.19
C LYS A 131 -2.36 -5.93 14.70
N ALA A 132 -2.39 -6.55 13.51
CA ALA A 132 -1.27 -7.33 13.00
C ALA A 132 -0.38 -6.58 11.99
N VAL A 133 -0.88 -5.51 11.35
CA VAL A 133 -0.17 -4.84 10.24
C VAL A 133 1.22 -4.33 10.62
N ALA A 134 1.44 -3.98 11.90
CA ALA A 134 2.71 -3.45 12.41
C ALA A 134 3.88 -4.45 12.27
N PHE A 135 3.60 -5.75 12.18
CA PHE A 135 4.60 -6.81 12.05
C PHE A 135 5.06 -7.07 10.61
N ILE A 136 4.41 -6.47 9.59
CA ILE A 136 4.79 -6.67 8.19
C ILE A 136 6.28 -6.34 7.91
N PRO A 137 6.85 -5.21 8.37
CA PRO A 137 8.26 -4.91 8.15
C PRO A 137 9.20 -5.95 8.79
N LEU A 138 8.81 -6.50 9.95
CA LEU A 138 9.56 -7.55 10.64
C LEU A 138 9.56 -8.85 9.82
N LEU A 139 8.37 -9.33 9.41
CA LEU A 139 8.25 -10.56 8.64
C LEU A 139 8.97 -10.46 7.30
N ALA A 140 8.84 -9.33 6.59
CA ALA A 140 9.58 -9.10 5.35
C ALA A 140 11.11 -9.17 5.56
N ARG A 141 11.60 -8.58 6.65
CA ARG A 141 13.03 -8.63 7.01
C ARG A 141 13.51 -10.06 7.27
N LEU A 142 12.79 -10.79 8.11
CA LEU A 142 13.15 -12.17 8.47
C LEU A 142 13.09 -13.09 7.25
N ALA A 143 12.06 -12.93 6.40
CA ALA A 143 11.91 -13.71 5.18
C ALA A 143 13.08 -13.50 4.19
N VAL A 144 13.59 -12.27 4.07
CA VAL A 144 14.80 -11.97 3.27
C VAL A 144 16.05 -12.56 3.93
N GLU A 145 16.21 -12.37 5.24
CA GLU A 145 17.37 -12.87 5.99
C GLU A 145 17.50 -14.40 5.93
N LEU A 146 16.38 -15.10 6.02
CA LEU A 146 16.30 -16.56 6.03
C LEU A 146 16.31 -17.16 4.61
N GLY A 147 16.32 -16.32 3.55
CA GLY A 147 16.26 -16.79 2.17
C GLY A 147 14.97 -17.55 1.84
N SER A 148 13.85 -17.17 2.47
CA SER A 148 12.56 -17.86 2.32
C SER A 148 11.88 -17.63 0.97
N PHE A 149 12.29 -16.58 0.24
CA PHE A 149 11.71 -16.17 -1.04
C PHE A 149 12.81 -15.72 -2.00
N GLU A 150 12.47 -15.64 -3.28
CA GLU A 150 13.36 -15.05 -4.29
C GLU A 150 13.59 -13.55 -4.03
N GLU A 151 14.72 -13.01 -4.49
CA GLU A 151 15.12 -11.62 -4.22
C GLU A 151 14.06 -10.61 -4.71
N GLU A 152 13.48 -10.87 -5.89
CA GLU A 152 12.42 -10.06 -6.48
C GLU A 152 11.12 -10.05 -5.68
N GLU A 153 10.85 -11.11 -4.91
CA GLU A 153 9.63 -11.22 -4.08
C GLU A 153 9.74 -10.41 -2.78
N ARG A 154 10.96 -10.03 -2.40
CA ARG A 154 11.30 -9.18 -1.24
C ARG A 154 10.62 -9.63 0.04
N GLY A 155 10.88 -10.88 0.41
CA GLY A 155 10.33 -11.46 1.64
C GLY A 155 8.82 -11.63 1.59
N GLY A 156 8.28 -11.99 0.42
CA GLY A 156 6.85 -12.22 0.23
C GLY A 156 6.01 -10.97 -0.04
N LEU A 157 6.57 -9.76 0.08
CA LEU A 157 5.83 -8.50 -0.11
C LEU A 157 5.21 -8.36 -1.50
N LEU A 158 5.91 -8.86 -2.53
CA LEU A 158 5.45 -8.80 -3.91
C LEU A 158 4.76 -10.07 -4.40
N CYS A 159 4.74 -11.12 -3.58
CA CYS A 159 3.98 -12.33 -3.91
C CYS A 159 2.51 -11.95 -4.09
N LYS A 160 1.94 -12.41 -5.20
CA LYS A 160 0.56 -12.13 -5.54
C LYS A 160 -0.33 -13.26 -5.08
N ASN A 161 -1.50 -12.90 -4.55
CA ASN A 161 -2.53 -13.86 -4.19
C ASN A 161 -3.34 -14.32 -5.43
N SER A 162 -4.38 -15.12 -5.18
CA SER A 162 -5.31 -15.61 -6.22
C SER A 162 -6.01 -14.50 -7.01
N MET A 163 -6.07 -13.27 -6.48
CA MET A 163 -6.63 -12.10 -7.15
C MET A 163 -5.57 -11.21 -7.80
N ASN A 164 -4.32 -11.68 -7.92
CA ASN A 164 -3.22 -10.91 -8.49
C ASN A 164 -2.89 -9.63 -7.66
N ILE A 165 -3.20 -9.64 -6.35
CA ILE A 165 -2.93 -8.54 -5.40
C ILE A 165 -1.78 -8.94 -4.47
N ASN A 166 -0.85 -8.02 -4.23
CA ASN A 166 0.26 -8.21 -3.27
C ASN A 166 0.08 -7.39 -1.99
N VAL A 167 1.02 -7.54 -1.04
CA VAL A 167 0.96 -6.88 0.28
C VAL A 167 0.95 -5.35 0.14
N LEU A 168 1.79 -4.80 -0.74
CA LEU A 168 1.86 -3.34 -0.96
C LEU A 168 0.54 -2.76 -1.48
N GLN A 169 -0.15 -3.50 -2.36
CA GLN A 169 -1.46 -3.12 -2.85
C GLN A 169 -2.55 -3.27 -1.78
N ASN A 170 -2.49 -4.30 -0.93
CA ASN A 170 -3.39 -4.43 0.22
C ASN A 170 -3.24 -3.29 1.22
N LEU A 171 -2.02 -2.78 1.43
CA LEU A 171 -1.77 -1.58 2.24
C LEU A 171 -2.38 -0.30 1.66
N MET A 172 -2.94 -0.31 0.45
CA MET A 172 -3.68 0.83 -0.10
C MET A 172 -5.19 0.76 0.20
N ASN A 173 -5.68 -0.38 0.69
CA ASN A 173 -7.09 -0.52 1.02
C ASN A 173 -7.44 0.31 2.28
N SER A 174 -8.70 0.72 2.34
CA SER A 174 -9.35 1.27 3.53
C SER A 174 -10.51 0.36 3.89
N ASP A 175 -10.92 0.36 5.17
CA ASP A 175 -12.12 -0.38 5.57
C ASP A 175 -13.34 0.11 4.77
N LYS A 176 -14.04 -0.80 4.08
CA LYS A 176 -15.17 -0.47 3.21
C LYS A 176 -16.52 -0.89 3.78
N GLY A 177 -16.56 -1.63 4.90
CA GLY A 177 -17.61 -2.65 5.04
C GLY A 177 -18.28 -2.78 6.39
N ARG A 178 -18.00 -1.93 7.37
CA ARG A 178 -18.67 -2.10 8.67
C ARG A 178 -20.07 -1.52 8.67
N PRO A 179 -21.07 -2.28 9.16
CA PRO A 179 -22.33 -1.70 9.57
C PRO A 179 -22.05 -0.60 10.58
N GLU A 180 -22.68 0.56 10.40
CA GLU A 180 -22.53 1.77 11.25
C GLU A 180 -22.70 1.50 12.76
N ASN A 181 -23.23 0.33 13.13
CA ASN A 181 -23.62 -0.04 14.48
C ASN A 181 -22.46 -0.46 15.41
N LEU A 182 -21.27 -0.80 14.90
CA LEU A 182 -20.19 -1.36 15.74
C LEU A 182 -19.21 -0.33 16.30
N HIS A 183 -19.11 0.85 15.69
CA HIS A 183 -18.16 1.88 16.11
C HIS A 183 -18.88 3.17 16.41
N HIS A 184 -18.73 3.67 17.64
CA HIS A 184 -19.27 4.98 18.02
C HIS A 184 -18.66 6.15 17.23
N ASN A 185 -17.52 5.94 16.53
CA ASN A 185 -16.95 6.93 15.62
C ASN A 185 -16.15 6.30 14.45
N PRO A 186 -16.76 6.07 13.27
CA PRO A 186 -16.08 5.50 12.09
C PRO A 186 -14.85 6.30 11.64
N ARG A 187 -14.84 7.61 11.86
CA ARG A 187 -13.76 8.50 11.42
C ARG A 187 -12.47 8.27 12.20
N GLU A 188 -12.55 8.16 13.53
CA GLU A 188 -11.39 7.90 14.38
C GLU A 188 -10.73 6.56 14.02
N TYR A 189 -11.54 5.53 13.80
CA TYR A 189 -11.04 4.23 13.36
C TYR A 189 -10.25 4.33 12.04
N HIS A 190 -10.79 5.02 11.03
CA HIS A 190 -10.06 5.19 9.77
C HIS A 190 -8.79 6.05 9.88
N GLU A 191 -8.77 7.03 10.80
CA GLU A 191 -7.57 7.82 11.10
C GLU A 191 -6.46 6.95 11.70
N VAL A 192 -6.81 6.00 12.58
CA VAL A 192 -5.88 5.00 13.13
C VAL A 192 -5.39 4.03 12.05
N VAL A 193 -6.28 3.55 11.18
CA VAL A 193 -5.91 2.70 10.03
C VAL A 193 -4.89 3.41 9.14
N ASP A 194 -5.17 4.66 8.76
CA ASP A 194 -4.28 5.44 7.89
C ASP A 194 -2.92 5.68 8.55
N GLU A 195 -2.89 5.94 9.86
CA GLU A 195 -1.65 6.08 10.62
C GLU A 195 -0.83 4.79 10.65
N ASN A 196 -1.44 3.66 11.04
CA ASN A 196 -0.72 2.39 11.17
C ASN A 196 -0.12 1.95 9.83
N TYR A 197 -0.90 2.07 8.75
CA TYR A 197 -0.44 1.66 7.43
C TYR A 197 0.62 2.63 6.88
N PHE A 198 0.50 3.93 7.17
CA PHE A 198 1.53 4.92 6.86
C PHE A 198 2.87 4.61 7.56
N GLN A 199 2.84 4.25 8.84
CA GLN A 199 4.05 3.86 9.58
C GLN A 199 4.71 2.61 8.98
N VAL A 200 3.92 1.64 8.56
CA VAL A 200 4.41 0.44 7.86
C VAL A 200 5.10 0.81 6.55
N LEU A 201 4.49 1.68 5.73
CA LEU A 201 5.12 2.14 4.47
C LEU A 201 6.45 2.89 4.72
N ILE A 202 6.52 3.72 5.76
CA ILE A 202 7.78 4.38 6.16
C ILE A 202 8.84 3.35 6.52
N ARG A 203 8.52 2.36 7.37
CA ARG A 203 9.46 1.32 7.79
C ARG A 203 9.94 0.50 6.60
N LEU A 204 9.03 0.08 5.72
CA LEU A 204 9.37 -0.64 4.48
C LEU A 204 10.28 0.21 3.56
N GLY A 205 10.03 1.52 3.46
CA GLY A 205 10.89 2.44 2.72
C GLY A 205 12.29 2.56 3.32
N LYS A 206 12.40 2.68 4.65
CA LYS A 206 13.69 2.75 5.36
C LYS A 206 14.51 1.45 5.23
N LEU A 207 13.84 0.30 5.19
CA LEU A 207 14.46 -1.02 4.98
C LEU A 207 14.83 -1.29 3.51
N GLY A 208 14.47 -0.40 2.58
CA GLY A 208 14.71 -0.60 1.15
C GLY A 208 13.76 -1.61 0.48
N TYR A 209 12.72 -2.05 1.18
CA TYR A 209 11.72 -2.99 0.68
C TYR A 209 10.61 -2.31 -0.12
N LEU A 210 10.33 -1.03 0.10
CA LEU A 210 9.46 -0.21 -0.76
C LEU A 210 10.32 0.72 -1.64
N LYS A 211 10.18 0.60 -2.96
CA LYS A 211 10.94 1.35 -3.97
C LYS A 211 9.99 2.25 -4.77
N LYS A 212 10.51 3.34 -5.35
CA LYS A 212 9.74 4.26 -6.22
C LYS A 212 9.04 3.51 -7.36
N LYS A 213 9.75 2.58 -7.99
CA LYS A 213 9.21 1.77 -9.09
C LYS A 213 7.98 0.96 -8.68
N ASP A 214 7.83 0.60 -7.41
CA ASP A 214 6.68 -0.18 -6.93
C ASP A 214 5.41 0.66 -6.91
N ILE A 215 5.54 1.92 -6.51
CA ILE A 215 4.42 2.89 -6.52
C ILE A 215 3.83 2.93 -7.92
N GLN A 216 4.70 2.99 -8.92
CA GLN A 216 4.31 3.04 -10.32
C GLN A 216 3.81 1.69 -10.83
N TRP A 217 4.62 0.62 -10.73
CA TRP A 217 4.32 -0.68 -11.31
C TRP A 217 3.05 -1.32 -10.77
N TYR A 218 2.76 -1.10 -9.48
CA TYR A 218 1.58 -1.68 -8.85
C TYR A 218 0.41 -0.69 -8.76
N GLY A 219 0.56 0.51 -9.34
CA GLY A 219 -0.47 1.55 -9.34
C GLY A 219 -0.94 1.91 -7.93
N LEU A 220 -0.01 2.01 -6.97
CA LEU A 220 -0.38 2.12 -5.54
C LEU A 220 -1.21 3.37 -5.28
N LEU A 221 -0.89 4.49 -5.95
CA LEU A 221 -1.64 5.74 -5.79
C LEU A 221 -3.06 5.65 -6.36
N ASN A 222 -3.24 5.08 -7.57
CA ASN A 222 -4.57 4.80 -8.14
C ASN A 222 -5.38 3.90 -7.20
N LYS A 223 -4.78 2.79 -6.75
CA LYS A 223 -5.46 1.87 -5.82
C LYS A 223 -5.88 2.56 -4.53
N LEU A 224 -5.02 3.43 -3.98
CA LEU A 224 -5.37 4.21 -2.79
C LEU A 224 -6.59 5.09 -3.08
N CYS A 225 -6.57 5.88 -4.16
CA CYS A 225 -7.67 6.77 -4.55
C CYS A 225 -8.98 6.01 -4.83
N PHE A 226 -8.91 4.87 -5.51
CA PHE A 226 -10.05 4.00 -5.82
C PHE A 226 -10.66 3.36 -4.57
N ALA A 227 -9.84 3.01 -3.57
CA ALA A 227 -10.29 2.32 -2.37
C ALA A 227 -11.04 3.22 -1.36
N GLN A 228 -10.99 4.55 -1.51
CA GLN A 228 -11.57 5.50 -0.55
C GLN A 228 -13.07 5.74 -0.78
N LYS A 229 -13.93 4.95 -0.13
CA LYS A 229 -15.39 5.18 -0.16
C LYS A 229 -15.89 6.13 0.93
N LEU A 230 -15.42 5.94 2.16
CA LEU A 230 -15.95 6.63 3.36
C LEU A 230 -14.97 7.62 3.98
N TYR A 231 -13.67 7.33 3.89
CA TYR A 231 -12.60 8.10 4.48
C TYR A 231 -11.50 8.30 3.45
N PHE A 232 -10.78 9.42 3.53
CA PHE A 232 -9.62 9.67 2.69
C PHE A 232 -8.33 9.52 3.50
N ALA A 233 -7.55 8.50 3.15
CA ALA A 233 -6.21 8.19 3.63
C ALA A 233 -5.15 9.27 3.31
N LYS A 234 -5.27 10.45 3.94
CA LYS A 234 -4.44 11.64 3.66
C LYS A 234 -2.95 11.40 3.91
N LYS A 235 -2.59 10.65 4.96
CA LYS A 235 -1.18 10.43 5.33
C LYS A 235 -0.49 9.53 4.32
N ARG A 236 -1.11 8.39 3.98
CA ARG A 236 -0.62 7.50 2.91
C ARG A 236 -0.55 8.19 1.56
N PHE A 237 -1.56 8.98 1.19
CA PHE A 237 -1.54 9.72 -0.07
C PHE A 237 -0.35 10.67 -0.15
N ARG A 238 -0.16 11.52 0.88
CA ARG A 238 0.95 12.49 0.91
C ARG A 238 2.29 11.77 0.83
N PHE A 239 2.46 10.70 1.58
CA PHE A 239 3.66 9.88 1.54
C PHE A 239 3.99 9.41 0.12
N LEU A 240 3.04 8.78 -0.58
CA LEU A 240 3.27 8.26 -1.93
C LEU A 240 3.58 9.36 -2.94
N VAL A 241 2.85 10.48 -2.89
CA VAL A 241 3.06 11.62 -3.80
C VAL A 241 4.40 12.31 -3.54
N GLU A 242 4.77 12.54 -2.28
CA GLU A 242 6.06 13.15 -1.94
C GLU A 242 7.22 12.21 -2.30
N TRP A 243 7.02 10.90 -2.18
CA TRP A 243 8.02 9.90 -2.53
C TRP A 243 8.21 9.78 -4.06
N ASP A 244 7.12 9.76 -4.83
CA ASP A 244 7.15 9.77 -6.28
C ASP A 244 5.98 10.55 -6.90
N PRO A 245 6.17 11.85 -7.20
CA PRO A 245 5.12 12.67 -7.78
C PRO A 245 4.64 12.19 -9.16
N ASN A 246 5.45 11.45 -9.90
CA ASN A 246 5.07 10.98 -11.24
C ASN A 246 3.90 10.01 -11.21
N ALA A 247 3.64 9.36 -10.07
CA ALA A 247 2.48 8.51 -9.86
C ALA A 247 1.15 9.27 -10.08
N LEU A 248 1.11 10.60 -9.90
CA LEU A 248 -0.06 11.43 -10.19
C LEU A 248 -0.40 11.49 -11.69
N THR A 249 0.59 11.27 -12.55
CA THR A 249 0.45 11.34 -14.03
C THR A 249 0.34 9.97 -14.67
N GLN A 250 0.37 8.90 -13.88
CA GLN A 250 0.32 7.54 -14.39
C GLN A 250 -1.13 7.10 -14.50
N THR A 251 -1.48 6.55 -15.66
CA THR A 251 -2.77 5.93 -15.91
C THR A 251 -2.73 4.45 -15.54
N ASP A 252 -3.84 3.92 -15.07
CA ASP A 252 -4.01 2.50 -14.82
C ASP A 252 -4.37 1.71 -16.11
N GLU A 253 -4.83 0.47 -15.95
CA GLU A 253 -5.27 -0.39 -17.04
C GLU A 253 -6.55 0.10 -17.74
N CYS A 254 -7.26 1.09 -17.22
CA CYS A 254 -8.45 1.71 -17.81
C CYS A 254 -8.14 3.08 -18.43
N GLY A 255 -6.90 3.56 -18.31
CA GLY A 255 -6.56 4.94 -18.69
C GLY A 255 -6.86 5.95 -17.59
N ASP A 256 -7.27 5.50 -16.41
CA ASP A 256 -7.68 6.36 -15.31
C ASP A 256 -6.46 6.88 -14.55
N LEU A 257 -6.43 8.18 -14.31
CA LEU A 257 -5.50 8.80 -13.37
C LEU A 257 -6.02 8.63 -11.94
N PRO A 258 -5.15 8.80 -10.91
CA PRO A 258 -5.63 8.85 -9.52
C PRO A 258 -6.73 9.89 -9.29
N LEU A 259 -6.77 10.93 -10.14
CA LEU A 259 -7.80 11.96 -10.10
C LEU A 259 -9.16 11.49 -10.67
N HIS A 260 -9.19 10.59 -11.67
CA HIS A 260 -10.42 9.94 -12.15
C HIS A 260 -11.05 9.12 -11.02
N ASP A 261 -10.23 8.28 -10.37
CA ASP A 261 -10.64 7.45 -9.23
C ASP A 261 -11.24 8.30 -8.09
N ALA A 262 -10.58 9.42 -7.78
CA ALA A 262 -11.00 10.39 -6.77
C ALA A 262 -12.33 11.09 -7.09
N VAL A 263 -12.83 11.04 -8.33
CA VAL A 263 -14.12 11.63 -8.72
C VAL A 263 -15.24 10.57 -8.70
N TYR A 264 -14.94 9.36 -9.16
CA TYR A 264 -15.93 8.31 -9.39
C TYR A 264 -16.60 7.81 -8.10
N PHE A 265 -15.83 7.49 -7.05
CA PHE A 265 -16.30 6.59 -5.98
C PHE A 265 -16.98 7.21 -4.75
N ILE A 266 -17.36 8.48 -4.78
CA ILE A 266 -17.65 9.18 -3.53
C ILE A 266 -19.13 9.54 -3.32
N ASP A 267 -19.64 9.37 -2.11
CA ASP A 267 -20.76 10.14 -1.57
C ASP A 267 -20.47 11.67 -1.65
N SER A 268 -21.51 12.48 -1.62
CA SER A 268 -21.47 13.95 -1.60
C SER A 268 -20.52 14.57 -0.57
N SER A 269 -20.14 13.82 0.49
CA SER A 269 -19.37 14.31 1.63
C SER A 269 -17.86 14.48 1.40
N ILE A 270 -17.26 13.90 0.35
CA ILE A 270 -15.79 13.94 0.14
C ILE A 270 -15.37 14.73 -1.10
N ARG A 271 -15.97 15.91 -1.30
CA ARG A 271 -15.44 16.97 -2.19
C ARG A 271 -13.93 17.22 -1.96
N GLN A 272 -13.48 17.02 -0.72
CA GLN A 272 -12.08 17.21 -0.32
C GLN A 272 -11.11 16.27 -1.02
N LEU A 273 -11.52 15.07 -1.44
CA LEU A 273 -10.60 14.09 -2.03
C LEU A 273 -10.09 14.56 -3.39
N TYR A 274 -10.98 14.75 -4.37
CA TYR A 274 -10.53 15.20 -5.70
C TYR A 274 -9.78 16.55 -5.62
N GLN A 275 -10.23 17.46 -4.74
CA GLN A 275 -9.57 18.76 -4.56
C GLN A 275 -8.14 18.59 -4.04
N PHE A 276 -7.92 17.64 -3.12
CA PHE A 276 -6.60 17.33 -2.59
C PHE A 276 -5.69 16.65 -3.63
N VAL A 277 -6.23 15.73 -4.44
CA VAL A 277 -5.46 15.11 -5.54
C VAL A 277 -5.10 16.15 -6.60
N PHE A 278 -6.05 17.02 -6.97
CA PHE A 278 -5.82 18.11 -7.90
C PHE A 278 -4.78 19.10 -7.37
N GLU A 279 -4.90 19.49 -6.10
CA GLU A 279 -3.93 20.37 -5.45
C GLU A 279 -2.52 19.77 -5.46
N ALA A 280 -2.39 18.46 -5.19
CA ALA A 280 -1.11 17.77 -5.31
C ALA A 280 -0.55 17.81 -6.75
N GLY A 281 -1.41 17.65 -7.75
CA GLY A 281 -1.06 17.82 -9.16
C GLY A 281 -0.51 19.21 -9.49
N ILE A 282 -1.17 20.27 -9.02
CA ILE A 282 -0.71 21.66 -9.19
C ILE A 282 0.59 21.91 -8.43
N LYS A 283 0.70 21.45 -7.18
CA LYS A 283 1.91 21.61 -6.35
C LYS A 283 3.16 21.03 -7.02
N HIS A 284 3.07 19.80 -7.53
CA HIS A 284 4.22 19.09 -8.08
C HIS A 284 4.45 19.35 -9.58
N PHE A 285 3.42 19.77 -10.32
CA PHE A 285 3.51 20.05 -11.75
C PHE A 285 2.89 21.42 -12.16
N PRO A 286 3.32 22.54 -11.54
CA PRO A 286 2.63 23.82 -11.64
C PRO A 286 2.61 24.44 -13.03
N LYS A 287 3.58 24.09 -13.89
CA LYS A 287 3.76 24.76 -15.19
C LYS A 287 2.75 24.33 -16.25
N LYS A 288 2.46 23.03 -16.34
CA LYS A 288 1.60 22.47 -17.39
C LYS A 288 0.86 21.20 -16.97
N LYS A 289 1.59 20.16 -16.53
CA LYS A 289 0.97 18.84 -16.35
C LYS A 289 -0.10 18.87 -15.26
N GLY A 290 0.07 19.69 -14.22
CA GLY A 290 -0.90 19.80 -13.13
C GLY A 290 -2.29 20.19 -13.60
N ILE A 291 -2.41 21.17 -14.52
CA ILE A 291 -3.72 21.53 -15.08
C ILE A 291 -4.22 20.48 -16.06
N HIS A 292 -3.32 19.85 -16.83
CA HIS A 292 -3.67 18.79 -17.79
C HIS A 292 -4.30 17.57 -17.12
N LEU A 293 -3.89 17.20 -15.90
CA LEU A 293 -4.46 16.08 -15.15
C LEU A 293 -5.98 16.17 -15.03
N PHE A 294 -6.53 17.39 -14.85
CA PHE A 294 -7.97 17.60 -14.68
C PHE A 294 -8.77 17.39 -15.97
N PHE A 295 -8.12 17.46 -17.12
CA PHE A 295 -8.72 17.34 -18.45
C PHE A 295 -8.18 16.15 -19.25
N HIS A 296 -7.45 15.25 -18.60
CA HIS A 296 -6.94 14.04 -19.23
C HIS A 296 -8.09 13.06 -19.45
N LYS A 297 -8.18 12.49 -20.64
CA LYS A 297 -9.20 11.53 -21.04
C LYS A 297 -8.79 10.13 -20.60
N ASP A 298 -9.73 9.38 -20.03
CA ASP A 298 -9.59 7.93 -19.88
C ASP A 298 -9.84 7.22 -21.24
N ARG A 299 -9.99 5.89 -21.22
CA ARG A 299 -10.33 5.11 -22.43
C ARG A 299 -11.75 5.34 -22.94
N ASN A 300 -12.63 5.95 -22.17
CA ASN A 300 -14.01 6.27 -22.55
C ASN A 300 -14.16 7.73 -22.99
N ASP A 301 -13.03 8.44 -23.17
CA ASP A 301 -12.98 9.89 -23.40
C ASP A 301 -13.55 10.75 -22.25
N ASP A 302 -13.74 10.17 -21.06
CA ASP A 302 -14.18 10.86 -19.86
C ASP A 302 -13.01 11.55 -19.15
N THR A 303 -13.26 12.77 -18.65
CA THR A 303 -12.27 13.54 -17.88
C THR A 303 -12.67 13.68 -16.42
N PRO A 304 -11.70 13.88 -15.50
CA PRO A 304 -12.02 14.21 -14.12
C PRO A 304 -12.85 15.50 -14.01
N PHE A 305 -12.61 16.48 -14.88
CA PHE A 305 -13.39 17.72 -14.96
C PHE A 305 -14.87 17.45 -15.21
N GLN A 306 -15.20 16.67 -16.24
CA GLN A 306 -16.58 16.33 -16.59
C GLN A 306 -17.26 15.53 -15.48
N GLY A 307 -16.56 14.53 -14.93
CA GLY A 307 -17.06 13.74 -13.80
C GLY A 307 -17.34 14.62 -12.57
N ALA A 308 -16.42 15.52 -12.22
CA ALA A 308 -16.58 16.43 -11.09
C ALA A 308 -17.72 17.42 -11.33
N CYS A 309 -17.83 17.98 -12.54
CA CYS A 309 -18.89 18.93 -12.91
C CYS A 309 -20.28 18.28 -12.89
N LYS A 310 -20.40 17.04 -13.37
CA LYS A 310 -21.63 16.25 -13.30
C LYS A 310 -22.08 16.01 -11.86
N LYS A 311 -21.12 15.87 -10.94
CA LYS A 311 -21.37 15.48 -9.55
C LYS A 311 -21.58 16.66 -8.60
N PHE A 312 -20.73 17.68 -8.67
CA PHE A 312 -20.71 18.82 -7.75
C PHE A 312 -21.23 20.11 -8.40
N GLY A 313 -21.49 20.10 -9.70
CA GLY A 313 -21.90 21.28 -10.46
C GLY A 313 -20.71 22.11 -10.94
N TYR A 314 -20.84 22.62 -12.17
CA TYR A 314 -19.79 23.38 -12.85
C TYR A 314 -19.26 24.57 -12.03
N LYS A 315 -20.15 25.36 -11.42
CA LYS A 315 -19.77 26.56 -10.67
C LYS A 315 -18.88 26.22 -9.47
N GLU A 316 -19.21 25.16 -8.73
CA GLU A 316 -18.43 24.75 -7.56
C GLU A 316 -17.06 24.22 -7.96
N VAL A 317 -17.00 23.38 -9.01
CA VAL A 317 -15.75 22.82 -9.52
C VAL A 317 -14.83 23.94 -10.03
N MET A 318 -15.38 24.89 -10.81
CA MET A 318 -14.62 26.04 -11.29
C MET A 318 -14.08 26.90 -10.14
N ASN A 319 -14.90 27.20 -9.13
CA ASN A 319 -14.43 27.94 -7.96
C ASN A 319 -13.28 27.20 -7.24
N SER A 320 -13.40 25.89 -7.05
CA SER A 320 -12.37 25.04 -6.44
C SER A 320 -11.04 25.05 -7.22
N ILE A 321 -11.12 25.00 -8.56
CA ILE A 321 -9.95 25.12 -9.44
C ILE A 321 -9.31 26.50 -9.27
N GLU A 322 -10.09 27.57 -9.40
CA GLU A 322 -9.60 28.95 -9.28
C GLU A 322 -8.94 29.22 -7.92
N GLU A 323 -9.58 28.81 -6.83
CA GLU A 323 -9.01 28.92 -5.48
C GLU A 323 -7.67 28.18 -5.37
N THR A 324 -7.58 26.98 -5.93
CA THR A 324 -6.32 26.20 -5.93
C THR A 324 -5.25 26.92 -6.75
N LEU A 325 -5.58 27.43 -7.93
CA LEU A 325 -4.61 28.16 -8.77
C LEU A 325 -4.13 29.46 -8.11
N VAL A 326 -5.00 30.17 -7.39
CA VAL A 326 -4.62 31.35 -6.60
C VAL A 326 -3.67 30.99 -5.47
N ARG A 327 -3.93 29.88 -4.74
CA ARG A 327 -3.04 29.39 -3.66
C ARG A 327 -1.62 29.10 -4.13
N TYR A 328 -1.44 28.68 -5.39
CA TYR A 328 -0.13 28.33 -5.97
C TYR A 328 0.37 29.39 -6.97
N SER A 329 -0.07 30.64 -6.83
CA SER A 329 0.28 31.75 -7.74
C SER A 329 1.78 32.10 -7.76
N ASP A 330 2.55 31.72 -6.74
CA ASP A 330 4.01 31.88 -6.71
C ASP A 330 4.73 31.10 -7.81
N THR A 331 4.08 30.07 -8.37
CA THR A 331 4.60 29.30 -9.51
C THR A 331 3.60 29.37 -10.66
N PRO A 332 3.49 30.53 -11.35
CA PRO A 332 2.43 30.76 -12.31
C PRO A 332 2.47 29.74 -13.46
N ILE A 333 1.29 29.29 -13.87
CA ILE A 333 1.11 28.43 -15.03
C ILE A 333 1.72 29.13 -16.25
N ASN A 334 2.54 28.41 -17.02
CA ASN A 334 2.98 28.90 -18.32
C ASN A 334 1.83 28.68 -19.31
N THR A 335 0.86 29.61 -19.36
CA THR A 335 -0.38 29.45 -20.13
C THR A 335 -0.12 29.14 -21.60
N ALA A 336 0.91 29.76 -22.20
CA ALA A 336 1.26 29.49 -23.61
C ALA A 336 1.71 28.05 -23.82
N GLU A 337 2.64 27.55 -23.00
CA GLU A 337 3.14 26.17 -23.10
C GLU A 337 2.05 25.16 -22.74
N ALA A 338 1.26 25.43 -21.71
CA ALA A 338 0.12 24.60 -21.32
C ALA A 338 -0.92 24.51 -22.45
N LEU A 339 -1.22 25.64 -23.11
CA LEU A 339 -2.18 25.72 -24.22
C LEU A 339 -1.68 24.94 -25.44
N LEU A 340 -0.41 25.13 -25.83
CA LEU A 340 0.17 24.41 -26.96
C LEU A 340 0.23 22.91 -26.69
N SER A 341 0.63 22.51 -25.49
CA SER A 341 0.68 21.10 -25.10
C SER A 341 -0.72 20.47 -25.12
N ALA A 342 -1.72 21.16 -24.55
CA ALA A 342 -3.10 20.67 -24.55
C ALA A 342 -3.72 20.60 -25.95
N ALA A 343 -3.29 21.45 -26.88
CA ALA A 343 -3.77 21.44 -28.27
C ALA A 343 -3.16 20.33 -29.14
N ILE A 344 -1.99 19.79 -28.76
CA ILE A 344 -1.26 18.76 -29.51
C ILE A 344 -1.49 17.36 -28.91
N ASP A 345 -1.69 17.28 -27.60
CA ASP A 345 -1.85 16.01 -26.89
C ASP A 345 -3.29 15.49 -27.00
N GLU A 346 -3.49 14.44 -27.81
CA GLU A 346 -4.80 13.82 -28.05
C GLU A 346 -5.42 13.21 -26.78
N SER A 347 -4.63 12.98 -25.72
CA SER A 347 -5.14 12.50 -24.44
C SER A 347 -5.77 13.63 -23.61
N ILE A 348 -5.63 14.90 -24.02
CA ILE A 348 -6.18 16.05 -23.31
C ILE A 348 -7.46 16.53 -24.01
N HIS A 349 -8.54 16.68 -23.24
CA HIS A 349 -9.81 17.13 -23.77
C HIS A 349 -9.79 18.63 -24.15
N LEU A 350 -10.55 19.00 -25.19
CA LEU A 350 -10.62 20.36 -25.73
C LEU A 350 -11.07 21.42 -24.70
N ASP A 351 -11.80 21.00 -23.66
CA ASP A 351 -12.19 21.88 -22.54
C ASP A 351 -10.97 22.51 -21.86
N CYS A 352 -9.80 21.84 -21.85
CA CYS A 352 -8.57 22.42 -21.32
C CYS A 352 -8.14 23.65 -22.13
N VAL A 353 -8.22 23.57 -23.46
CA VAL A 353 -7.88 24.66 -24.38
C VAL A 353 -8.83 25.84 -24.14
N TYR A 354 -10.14 25.59 -24.08
CA TYR A 354 -11.12 26.63 -23.79
C TYR A 354 -10.93 27.26 -22.41
N PHE A 355 -10.61 26.45 -21.40
CA PHE A 355 -10.32 26.93 -20.05
C PHE A 355 -9.11 27.88 -20.04
N LEU A 356 -8.00 27.49 -20.67
CA LEU A 356 -6.79 28.30 -20.73
C LEU A 356 -7.00 29.61 -21.52
N LEU A 357 -7.73 29.57 -22.62
CA LEU A 357 -8.09 30.76 -23.41
C LEU A 357 -8.97 31.73 -22.62
N ARG A 358 -9.93 31.22 -21.84
CA ARG A 358 -10.78 32.06 -20.99
C ARG A 358 -10.00 32.75 -19.87
N ARG A 359 -9.00 32.07 -19.30
CA ARG A 359 -8.14 32.65 -18.27
C ARG A 359 -7.23 33.75 -18.80
N GLN A 360 -6.73 33.59 -20.03
CA GLN A 360 -5.80 34.52 -20.64
C GLN A 360 -6.15 34.75 -22.12
N PRO A 361 -7.16 35.59 -22.43
CA PRO A 361 -7.65 35.74 -23.80
C PRO A 361 -6.64 36.38 -24.76
N ASP A 362 -5.66 37.14 -24.24
CA ASP A 362 -4.60 37.76 -25.02
C ASP A 362 -3.46 36.78 -25.39
N ILE A 363 -3.50 35.53 -24.92
CA ILE A 363 -2.44 34.54 -25.14
C ILE A 363 -2.21 34.25 -26.63
N LEU A 364 -3.26 34.24 -27.44
CA LEU A 364 -3.18 33.98 -28.88
C LEU A 364 -2.37 35.05 -29.61
N GLN A 365 -2.43 36.31 -29.16
CA GLN A 365 -1.62 37.40 -29.73
C GLN A 365 -0.15 37.31 -29.29
N LYS A 366 0.11 36.69 -28.14
CA LYS A 366 1.45 36.51 -27.57
C LYS A 366 2.19 35.29 -28.14
N LEU A 367 1.47 34.28 -28.64
CA LEU A 367 2.07 33.06 -29.20
C LEU A 367 3.11 33.30 -30.31
N PRO A 368 2.88 34.16 -31.33
CA PRO A 368 3.88 34.43 -32.38
C PRO A 368 5.19 35.02 -31.83
N SER A 369 5.09 35.89 -30.82
CA SER A 369 6.25 36.49 -30.15
C SER A 369 7.06 35.45 -29.37
N LEU A 370 6.39 34.47 -28.75
CA LEU A 370 7.03 33.36 -28.05
C LEU A 370 7.72 32.36 -28.99
N ALA A 371 7.12 32.09 -30.14
CA ALA A 371 7.72 31.25 -31.18
C ALA A 371 9.03 31.87 -31.73
N SER A 372 9.04 33.20 -31.89
CA SER A 372 10.22 33.94 -32.34
C SER A 372 11.38 33.87 -31.32
N ALA A 373 11.08 33.93 -30.03
CA ALA A 373 12.09 33.82 -28.97
C ALA A 373 12.69 32.40 -28.84
N SER A 374 11.89 31.36 -29.07
CA SER A 374 12.35 29.97 -28.95
C SER A 374 13.31 29.57 -30.08
N ASN A 375 13.14 30.13 -31.28
CA ASN A 375 14.03 29.88 -32.42
C ASN A 375 15.45 30.45 -32.21
N ILE A 376 15.60 31.49 -31.39
CA ILE A 376 16.91 32.08 -31.09
C ILE A 376 17.74 31.13 -30.20
N LEU A 377 17.11 30.49 -29.21
CA LEU A 377 17.78 29.60 -28.26
C LEU A 377 18.29 28.28 -28.90
N ILE A 378 17.59 27.77 -29.92
CA ILE A 378 18.03 26.57 -30.67
C ILE A 378 19.17 26.89 -31.64
N SER A 379 19.30 28.15 -32.07
CA SER A 379 20.39 28.58 -32.97
C SER A 379 21.74 28.72 -32.27
N GLU A 380 21.77 29.07 -30.98
CA GLU A 380 23.01 29.18 -30.19
C GLU A 380 23.60 27.83 -29.76
N THR A 381 22.81 26.75 -29.79
CA THR A 381 23.29 25.40 -29.44
C THR A 381 23.89 24.62 -30.61
N LYS A 382 23.97 25.21 -31.82
CA LYS A 382 24.73 24.62 -32.94
C LYS A 382 26.25 24.81 -32.78
N ILE A 383 26.82 23.95 -31.93
CA ILE A 383 28.05 23.17 -32.13
C ILE A 383 29.26 23.88 -32.78
N ASN A 384 30.34 23.99 -32.00
CA ASN A 384 31.72 23.90 -32.51
C ASN A 384 32.10 22.40 -32.65
N PRO A 385 32.24 21.83 -33.86
CA PRO A 385 32.31 20.39 -34.09
C PRO A 385 33.74 19.80 -33.98
N ASN A 386 34.61 20.35 -33.14
CA ASN A 386 36.01 19.92 -33.07
C ASN A 386 36.45 19.51 -31.67
N LYS A 387 36.24 18.23 -31.33
CA LYS A 387 37.14 17.34 -30.54
C LYS A 387 36.33 16.17 -29.95
N ARG A 388 36.30 15.03 -30.64
CA ARG A 388 36.07 13.73 -29.98
C ARG A 388 37.25 12.82 -30.28
N LYS A 389 38.03 12.59 -29.22
CA LYS A 389 39.10 11.60 -29.13
C LYS A 389 38.41 10.24 -28.93
N ARG A 390 38.61 9.30 -29.86
CA ARG A 390 38.21 7.90 -29.72
C ARG A 390 38.91 7.32 -28.49
N ASN A 391 38.15 6.76 -27.56
CA ASN A 391 38.61 5.67 -26.72
C ASN A 391 37.61 4.54 -26.91
N ASP A 392 38.10 3.45 -27.50
CA ASP A 392 37.41 2.18 -27.63
C ASP A 392 37.21 1.59 -26.23
N MET A 393 35.97 1.30 -25.89
CA MET A 393 35.65 0.38 -24.80
C MET A 393 34.65 -0.63 -25.34
N LYS A 394 35.21 -1.83 -25.53
CA LYS A 394 34.53 -3.07 -25.88
C LYS A 394 33.66 -3.54 -24.71
N ASN A 395 32.61 -4.30 -25.08
CA ASN A 395 32.01 -5.41 -24.33
C ASN A 395 31.11 -5.01 -23.13
N ASP A 396 29.97 -5.64 -22.84
CA ASP A 396 29.38 -6.92 -23.25
C ASP A 396 27.84 -6.85 -23.22
N ASP A 397 27.26 -7.86 -23.87
CA ASP A 397 25.86 -8.22 -24.01
C ASP A 397 25.04 -8.32 -22.71
N ASP A 398 23.76 -7.92 -22.78
CA ASP A 398 22.61 -8.73 -22.35
C ASP A 398 21.32 -7.89 -22.47
N ASP A 399 20.76 -7.85 -23.68
CA ASP A 399 19.41 -7.34 -23.94
C ASP A 399 18.46 -8.53 -24.17
N ASN A 400 17.85 -9.00 -23.08
CA ASN A 400 16.72 -9.91 -23.13
C ASN A 400 15.53 -9.30 -22.39
N GLY A 401 14.98 -8.21 -22.96
CA GLY A 401 13.81 -7.50 -22.45
C GLY A 401 12.62 -7.50 -23.41
N THR A 402 12.35 -8.61 -24.11
CA THR A 402 11.23 -8.69 -25.06
C THR A 402 9.98 -9.32 -24.42
N ARG A 403 8.97 -8.47 -24.21
CA ARG A 403 7.52 -8.77 -24.28
C ARG A 403 6.97 -9.94 -23.45
N MET A 404 6.45 -9.63 -22.26
CA MET A 404 5.23 -10.27 -21.75
C MET A 404 4.23 -9.20 -21.31
N CYS A 405 3.46 -8.69 -22.27
CA CYS A 405 2.24 -7.94 -22.02
C CYS A 405 1.17 -8.42 -23.02
N ALA A 406 0.79 -9.69 -22.88
CA ALA A 406 -0.33 -10.28 -23.61
C ALA A 406 -0.76 -11.56 -22.87
N ARG A 407 -1.60 -11.40 -21.86
CA ARG A 407 -2.57 -12.39 -21.36
C ARG A 407 -3.18 -11.85 -20.07
N LEU A 408 -4.29 -11.12 -20.20
CA LEU A 408 -5.38 -11.03 -19.22
C LEU A 408 -6.55 -10.28 -19.89
N CYS A 409 -7.02 -10.79 -21.03
CA CYS A 409 -8.27 -10.35 -21.62
C CYS A 409 -9.05 -11.58 -22.11
N SER A 410 -9.57 -12.33 -21.15
CA SER A 410 -10.53 -13.41 -21.39
C SER A 410 -11.15 -13.77 -20.07
N ILE A 411 -12.21 -13.04 -19.69
CA ILE A 411 -13.45 -13.49 -19.01
C ILE A 411 -14.35 -12.24 -18.97
N TRP A 412 -15.13 -12.03 -20.03
CA TRP A 412 -16.48 -11.45 -19.98
C TRP A 412 -17.11 -11.53 -21.37
N CYS A 413 -17.66 -12.70 -21.67
CA CYS A 413 -18.65 -12.88 -22.72
C CYS A 413 -19.49 -14.08 -22.31
N HIS A 414 -20.63 -13.82 -21.68
CA HIS A 414 -21.89 -14.58 -21.77
C HIS A 414 -22.83 -14.11 -20.66
N VAL A 415 -23.81 -13.26 -21.00
CA VAL A 415 -25.25 -13.55 -20.81
C VAL A 415 -26.01 -12.72 -21.85
N LYS A 416 -26.78 -13.47 -22.66
CA LYS A 416 -27.84 -13.16 -23.65
C LYS A 416 -28.22 -11.72 -23.97
#